data_AF-A0A950LQ73-F1
#
_entry.id   AF-A0A950LQ73-F1
#
_cell.length_a   1.000
_cell.length_b   1.000
_cell.length_c   1.000
_cell.angle_alpha   90.00
_cell.angle_beta   90.00
_cell.angle_gamma   90.00
#
_symmetry.space_group_name_H-M   'P 1'
#
loop_
_entity.id
_entity.type
_entity.pdbx_description
1 polymer ?
#
loop_
_entity_poly.entity_id
_entity_poly.type
_entity_poly.pdbx_seq_one_letter_code
_entity_poly.pdbx_strand_id
1 'polypeptide(L)'
;VVGGQGQYVDGLWTYPLPWAVYLLKTGDVAFVRANFSSEGPGGPSQPSLEDAAHAIAADRTGPGGTMEATNDIDTQGYWTVDDFEALLGLAAYGYVADRLGERAEGKWARQQYAGLLAATSTALETTVSQDGQAYLPCSLFQSDAANRCVDPEDANWASPLGGWAWEGGLLGAPVSGPGVDLIDATYAWGFARLRGLLPPDTFGGYPGDYFSSGYNAAYGTAGLAGGPADRSQGIRSFAFMIAESQSGPNSWWESSGTPTNDGPWIGEHPTSGQGSSPHAWGMAGADKVLLDSIAAQAADGALVVGRGVPSSWLGQGSVGVTGFPTQDGRRVAVHISGGGASVALVVSGDPTGRVLFELPAFVENIAAASSGTVDEQTGTVALRAGVRQVTVTLRHRLASEP
;
A
#
# COMPACT_ATOMS: atom_id res chain seq x y z
N VAL A 1 -0.99 5.14 -17.64
CA VAL A 1 -0.57 6.20 -18.58
C VAL A 1 0.82 6.58 -18.13
N VAL A 2 1.87 6.40 -18.95
CA VAL A 2 3.06 7.23 -18.71
C VAL A 2 2.60 8.59 -19.21
N GLY A 3 2.45 9.56 -18.30
CA GLY A 3 2.21 10.94 -18.72
C GLY A 3 3.29 11.35 -19.73
N GLY A 4 3.10 12.46 -20.45
CA GLY A 4 4.22 13.02 -21.20
C GLY A 4 5.45 13.09 -20.29
N GLN A 5 6.65 12.82 -20.81
CA GLN A 5 7.88 12.89 -20.00
C GLN A 5 7.87 14.18 -19.15
N GLY A 6 7.99 14.01 -17.83
CA GLY A 6 7.98 15.10 -16.85
C GLY A 6 6.65 15.40 -16.13
N GLN A 7 5.56 14.66 -16.38
CA GLN A 7 4.28 14.88 -15.67
C GLN A 7 4.10 14.05 -14.40
N TYR A 8 4.55 12.79 -14.40
CA TYR A 8 4.47 11.86 -13.27
C TYR A 8 5.81 11.15 -13.13
N VAL A 9 6.70 11.69 -12.28
CA VAL A 9 8.10 11.25 -12.15
C VAL A 9 8.21 10.09 -11.16
N ASP A 10 7.33 10.03 -10.17
CA ASP A 10 7.13 8.91 -9.26
C ASP A 10 7.06 7.53 -9.94
N GLY A 11 6.45 7.42 -11.12
CA GLY A 11 6.42 6.19 -11.91
C GLY A 11 7.80 5.69 -12.34
N LEU A 12 8.77 6.60 -12.57
CA LEU A 12 10.17 6.25 -12.83
C LEU A 12 10.84 5.75 -11.55
N TRP A 13 10.65 6.46 -10.44
CA TRP A 13 11.28 6.13 -9.16
C TRP A 13 10.79 4.80 -8.61
N THR A 14 9.54 4.42 -8.86
CA THR A 14 8.91 3.17 -8.40
C THR A 14 9.10 1.99 -9.33
N TYR A 15 9.65 2.23 -10.53
CA TYR A 15 9.90 1.21 -11.53
C TYR A 15 10.64 -0.05 -11.02
N PRO A 16 11.57 0.02 -10.04
CA PRO A 16 12.18 -1.17 -9.47
C PRO A 16 11.24 -2.14 -8.76
N LEU A 17 10.09 -1.68 -8.24
CA LEU A 17 9.16 -2.47 -7.44
C LEU A 17 8.61 -3.71 -8.18
N PRO A 18 8.01 -3.60 -9.39
CA PRO A 18 7.52 -4.78 -10.11
C PRO A 18 8.63 -5.80 -10.40
N TRP A 19 9.88 -5.38 -10.61
CA TRP A 19 11.03 -6.29 -10.78
C TRP A 19 11.37 -7.02 -9.48
N ALA A 20 11.37 -6.31 -8.34
CA ALA A 20 11.58 -6.91 -7.04
C ALA A 20 10.49 -7.94 -6.71
N VAL A 21 9.21 -7.60 -6.94
CA VAL A 21 8.08 -8.51 -6.76
C VAL A 21 8.20 -9.72 -7.69
N TYR A 22 8.47 -9.51 -8.98
CA TYR A 22 8.67 -10.60 -9.92
C TYR A 22 9.78 -11.54 -9.45
N LEU A 23 10.97 -11.01 -9.14
CA LEU A 23 12.12 -11.81 -8.70
C LEU A 23 11.84 -12.55 -7.39
N LEU A 24 11.19 -11.89 -6.43
CA LEU A 24 10.75 -12.50 -5.18
C LEU A 24 9.85 -13.70 -5.45
N LYS A 25 8.87 -13.55 -6.34
CA LYS A 25 7.87 -14.59 -6.61
C LYS A 25 8.37 -15.72 -7.50
N THR A 26 9.22 -15.43 -8.48
CA THR A 26 9.64 -16.43 -9.48
C THR A 26 10.99 -17.05 -9.17
N GLY A 27 11.89 -16.31 -8.51
CA GLY A 27 13.30 -16.68 -8.37
C GLY A 27 14.08 -16.62 -9.70
N ASP A 28 13.53 -16.01 -10.76
CA ASP A 28 14.14 -15.96 -12.09
C ASP A 28 15.26 -14.92 -12.18
N VAL A 29 16.38 -15.25 -11.54
CA VAL A 29 17.61 -14.45 -11.51
C VAL A 29 18.16 -14.21 -12.92
N ALA A 30 18.01 -15.18 -13.83
CA ALA A 30 18.55 -15.07 -15.18
C ALA A 30 17.81 -14.01 -16.00
N PHE A 31 16.48 -14.01 -15.97
CA PHE A 31 15.67 -13.01 -16.63
C PHE A 31 15.92 -11.62 -16.08
N VAL A 32 15.94 -11.45 -14.75
CA VAL A 32 16.14 -10.14 -14.14
C VAL A 32 17.55 -9.62 -14.39
N ARG A 33 18.57 -10.49 -14.34
CA ARG A 33 19.95 -10.09 -14.69
C ARG A 33 20.06 -9.58 -16.12
N ALA A 34 19.37 -10.23 -17.08
CA ALA A 34 19.41 -9.80 -18.47
C ALA A 34 18.81 -8.40 -18.70
N ASN A 35 18.00 -7.90 -17.77
CA ASN A 35 17.34 -6.60 -17.85
C ASN A 35 17.82 -5.60 -16.78
N PHE A 36 18.83 -5.97 -15.97
CA PHE A 36 19.27 -5.15 -14.84
C PHE A 36 19.84 -3.80 -15.30
N SER A 37 20.73 -3.82 -16.29
CA SER A 37 21.40 -2.64 -16.85
C SER A 37 21.08 -2.43 -18.34
N SER A 38 20.07 -3.14 -18.86
CA SER A 38 19.66 -3.04 -20.26
C SER A 38 18.43 -2.15 -20.38
N GLU A 39 18.55 -1.09 -21.17
CA GLU A 39 17.41 -0.27 -21.57
C GLU A 39 16.42 -1.09 -22.41
N GLY A 40 15.16 -0.66 -22.40
CA GLY A 40 14.12 -1.23 -23.25
C GLY A 40 14.34 -0.91 -24.73
N PRO A 41 13.50 -1.45 -25.63
CA PRO A 41 13.56 -1.16 -27.07
C PRO A 41 13.50 0.33 -27.44
N GLY A 42 12.97 1.18 -26.55
CA GLY A 42 12.95 2.64 -26.68
C GLY A 42 14.26 3.35 -26.27
N GLY A 43 15.29 2.62 -25.84
CA GLY A 43 16.55 3.20 -25.38
C GLY A 43 16.35 4.06 -24.13
N PRO A 44 16.95 5.27 -24.04
CA PRO A 44 16.90 6.11 -22.83
C PRO A 44 15.50 6.53 -22.37
N SER A 45 14.49 6.47 -23.24
CA SER A 45 13.08 6.71 -22.84
C SER A 45 12.42 5.51 -22.16
N GLN A 46 13.13 4.38 -22.07
CA GLN A 46 12.76 3.16 -21.37
C GLN A 46 13.98 2.71 -20.55
N PRO A 47 14.28 3.43 -19.45
CA PRO A 47 15.50 3.23 -18.68
C PRO A 47 15.62 1.80 -18.18
N SER A 48 16.87 1.35 -17.98
CA SER A 48 17.10 0.10 -17.28
C SER A 48 16.68 0.19 -15.81
N LEU A 49 16.67 -0.94 -15.11
CA LEU A 49 16.42 -0.98 -13.68
C LEU A 49 17.47 -0.16 -12.91
N GLU A 50 18.73 -0.25 -13.32
CA GLU A 50 19.84 0.55 -12.77
C GLU A 50 19.64 2.04 -13.05
N ASP A 51 19.34 2.44 -14.29
CA ASP A 51 19.15 3.85 -14.65
C ASP A 51 17.99 4.49 -13.87
N ALA A 52 16.87 3.77 -13.72
CA ALA A 52 15.72 4.24 -12.96
C ALA A 52 16.07 4.45 -11.47
N ALA A 53 16.86 3.55 -10.88
CA ALA A 53 17.30 3.70 -9.50
C ALA A 53 18.29 4.85 -9.32
N HIS A 54 19.25 5.03 -10.25
CA HIS A 54 20.21 6.13 -10.21
C HIS A 54 19.56 7.49 -10.50
N ALA A 55 18.46 7.54 -11.25
CA ALA A 55 17.64 8.74 -11.41
C ALA A 55 17.11 9.25 -10.06
N ILE A 56 16.69 8.36 -9.15
CA ILE A 56 16.27 8.76 -7.80
C ILE A 56 17.37 9.57 -7.10
N ALA A 57 18.62 9.14 -7.18
CA ALA A 57 19.71 9.89 -6.55
C ALA A 57 20.02 11.23 -7.26
N ALA A 58 19.82 11.29 -8.58
CA ALA A 58 20.00 12.50 -9.37
C ALA A 58 18.90 13.54 -9.08
N ASP A 59 17.65 13.08 -8.91
CA ASP A 59 16.45 13.91 -8.75
C ASP A 59 16.25 14.37 -7.30
N ARG A 60 17.13 13.98 -6.38
CA ARG A 60 17.18 14.47 -4.99
C ARG A 60 17.76 15.89 -4.89
N THR A 61 17.19 16.81 -5.66
CA THR A 61 17.61 18.21 -5.73
C THR A 61 16.77 19.12 -4.82
N GLY A 62 15.77 18.57 -4.13
CA GLY A 62 14.92 19.29 -3.19
C GLY A 62 15.63 19.74 -1.91
N PRO A 63 15.01 20.64 -1.12
CA PRO A 63 15.57 21.14 0.13
C PRO A 63 16.00 20.01 1.08
N GLY A 64 17.24 20.08 1.59
CA GLY A 64 17.76 19.07 2.52
C GLY A 64 18.05 17.71 1.89
N GLY A 65 17.94 17.56 0.56
CA GLY A 65 18.18 16.30 -0.16
C GLY A 65 16.96 15.39 -0.25
N THR A 66 15.76 15.96 -0.14
CA THR A 66 14.48 15.34 -0.54
C THR A 66 14.35 15.28 -2.06
N MET A 67 13.28 14.67 -2.58
CA MET A 67 13.00 14.69 -4.01
C MET A 67 12.73 16.12 -4.49
N GLU A 68 12.99 16.35 -5.78
CA GLU A 68 12.67 17.60 -6.46
C GLU A 68 11.17 17.88 -6.47
N ALA A 69 10.80 19.11 -6.84
CA ALA A 69 9.39 19.45 -6.97
C ALA A 69 8.81 18.84 -8.25
N THR A 70 7.63 18.23 -8.16
CA THR A 70 6.96 17.56 -9.28
C THR A 70 5.53 18.07 -9.48
N ASN A 71 4.86 17.59 -10.53
CA ASN A 71 3.41 17.73 -10.72
C ASN A 71 2.67 16.42 -10.39
N ASP A 72 3.25 15.53 -9.57
CA ASP A 72 2.78 14.14 -9.45
C ASP A 72 1.38 14.05 -8.80
N ILE A 73 0.98 15.05 -8.02
CA ILE A 73 -0.41 15.23 -7.56
C ILE A 73 -1.15 16.33 -8.31
N ASP A 74 -0.92 16.46 -9.62
CA ASP A 74 -1.54 17.43 -10.55
C ASP A 74 -1.33 18.91 -10.19
N THR A 75 -0.30 19.23 -9.40
CA THR A 75 0.13 20.60 -9.09
C THR A 75 1.60 20.60 -8.75
N GLN A 76 2.32 21.65 -9.13
CA GLN A 76 3.74 21.78 -8.85
C GLN A 76 3.99 21.95 -7.34
N GLY A 77 4.78 21.06 -6.74
CA GLY A 77 5.13 21.15 -5.32
C GLY A 77 6.12 20.09 -4.88
N TYR A 78 6.48 20.11 -3.59
CA TYR A 78 7.28 19.05 -2.96
C TYR A 78 6.35 18.15 -2.17
N TRP A 79 6.08 16.97 -2.71
CA TRP A 79 5.02 16.10 -2.21
C TRP A 79 5.60 14.96 -1.37
N THR A 80 4.90 14.62 -0.30
CA THR A 80 5.31 13.52 0.59
C THR A 80 5.32 12.18 -0.15
N VAL A 81 4.39 11.99 -1.10
CA VAL A 81 4.31 10.78 -1.92
C VAL A 81 5.56 10.57 -2.77
N ASP A 82 6.13 11.63 -3.35
CA ASP A 82 7.35 11.58 -4.17
C ASP A 82 8.53 10.93 -3.43
N ASP A 83 8.79 11.41 -2.21
CA ASP A 83 9.84 10.86 -1.34
C ASP A 83 9.54 9.41 -0.94
N PHE A 84 8.28 9.06 -0.64
CA PHE A 84 7.90 7.70 -0.26
C PHE A 84 8.02 6.71 -1.43
N GLU A 85 7.61 7.12 -2.63
CA GLU A 85 7.73 6.31 -3.83
C GLU A 85 9.20 6.11 -4.24
N ALA A 86 10.04 7.14 -4.10
CA ALA A 86 11.49 7.03 -4.24
C ALA A 86 12.15 6.12 -3.20
N LEU A 87 11.71 6.17 -1.93
CA LEU A 87 12.18 5.24 -0.91
C LEU A 87 11.78 3.78 -1.24
N LEU A 88 10.56 3.56 -1.72
CA LEU A 88 10.10 2.25 -2.14
C LEU A 88 10.92 1.72 -3.33
N GLY A 89 11.21 2.58 -4.31
CA GLY A 89 12.11 2.30 -5.42
C GLY A 89 13.49 1.86 -5.00
N LEU A 90 14.13 2.60 -4.09
CA LEU A 90 15.46 2.28 -3.57
C LEU A 90 15.47 0.97 -2.74
N ALA A 91 14.41 0.71 -1.97
CA ALA A 91 14.24 -0.55 -1.24
C ALA A 91 14.14 -1.75 -2.20
N ALA A 92 13.31 -1.62 -3.24
CA ALA A 92 13.13 -2.64 -4.26
C ALA A 92 14.41 -2.89 -5.07
N TYR A 93 15.10 -1.82 -5.49
CA TYR A 93 16.38 -1.93 -6.19
C TYR A 93 17.45 -2.60 -5.32
N GLY A 94 17.58 -2.21 -4.06
CA GLY A 94 18.49 -2.83 -3.10
C GLY A 94 18.24 -4.33 -2.94
N TYR A 95 16.96 -4.74 -2.85
CA TYR A 95 16.57 -6.15 -2.83
C TYR A 95 17.00 -6.88 -4.11
N VAL A 96 16.70 -6.32 -5.29
CA VAL A 96 17.08 -6.95 -6.57
C VAL A 96 18.59 -7.09 -6.68
N ALA A 97 19.35 -6.02 -6.42
CA ALA A 97 20.80 -6.01 -6.47
C ALA A 97 21.41 -7.09 -5.55
N ASP A 98 20.92 -7.22 -4.31
CA ASP A 98 21.37 -8.27 -3.40
C ASP A 98 21.04 -9.67 -3.92
N ARG A 99 19.84 -9.89 -4.47
CA ARG A 99 19.44 -11.20 -5.03
C ARG A 99 20.23 -11.59 -6.27
N LEU A 100 20.67 -10.61 -7.05
CA LEU A 100 21.60 -10.80 -8.16
C LEU A 100 23.07 -10.89 -7.70
N GLY A 101 23.39 -10.58 -6.44
CA GLY A 101 24.76 -10.54 -5.96
C GLY A 101 25.56 -9.30 -6.41
N GLU A 102 24.88 -8.25 -6.89
CA GLU A 102 25.44 -6.93 -7.21
C GLU A 102 25.67 -6.14 -5.91
N ARG A 103 26.65 -6.58 -5.13
CA ARG A 103 26.88 -6.10 -3.75
C ARG A 103 27.17 -4.59 -3.67
N ALA A 104 27.81 -4.02 -4.70
CA ALA A 104 28.10 -2.60 -4.76
C ALA A 104 26.81 -1.78 -4.89
N GLU A 105 25.97 -2.15 -5.86
CA GLU A 105 24.65 -1.54 -6.09
C GLU A 105 23.72 -1.71 -4.88
N GLY A 106 23.65 -2.90 -4.29
CA GLY A 106 22.84 -3.12 -3.09
C GLY A 106 23.29 -2.25 -1.91
N LYS A 107 24.60 -2.06 -1.71
CA LYS A 107 25.14 -1.15 -0.70
C LYS A 107 24.83 0.31 -1.02
N TRP A 108 25.00 0.72 -2.27
CA TRP A 108 24.70 2.07 -2.73
C TRP A 108 23.21 2.40 -2.53
N ALA A 109 22.30 1.51 -2.93
CA ALA A 109 20.86 1.69 -2.79
C ALA A 109 20.45 1.91 -1.33
N ARG A 110 20.99 1.10 -0.40
CA ARG A 110 20.77 1.28 1.04
C ARG A 110 21.30 2.61 1.57
N GLN A 111 22.42 3.10 1.06
CA GLN A 111 22.97 4.40 1.45
C GLN A 111 22.09 5.54 0.96
N GLN A 112 21.62 5.47 -0.29
CA GLN A 112 20.67 6.45 -0.82
C GLN A 112 19.35 6.42 -0.04
N TYR A 113 18.80 5.23 0.23
CA TYR A 113 17.59 5.04 1.00
C TYR A 113 17.71 5.68 2.39
N ALA A 114 18.78 5.37 3.13
CA ALA A 114 18.99 5.93 4.46
C ALA A 114 19.14 7.45 4.44
N GLY A 115 19.82 7.99 3.43
CA GLY A 115 19.96 9.43 3.25
C GLY A 115 18.64 10.13 2.92
N LEU A 116 17.82 9.55 2.04
CA LEU A 116 16.51 10.09 1.69
C LEU A 116 15.58 10.01 2.89
N LEU A 117 15.49 8.86 3.56
CA LEU A 117 14.62 8.66 4.73
C LEU A 117 14.92 9.68 5.83
N ALA A 118 16.20 9.98 6.08
CA ALA A 118 16.60 11.00 7.04
C ALA A 118 16.17 12.42 6.61
N ALA A 119 16.32 12.77 5.32
CA ALA A 119 15.90 14.06 4.78
C ALA A 119 14.38 14.23 4.85
N THR A 120 13.63 13.22 4.37
CA THR A 120 12.16 13.19 4.40
C THR A 120 11.63 13.28 5.83
N SER A 121 12.19 12.51 6.77
CA SER A 121 11.78 12.55 8.17
C SER A 121 12.02 13.93 8.78
N THR A 122 13.18 14.53 8.52
CA THR A 122 13.51 15.87 9.03
C THR A 122 12.55 16.93 8.49
N ALA A 123 12.21 16.88 7.19
CA ALA A 123 11.27 17.79 6.57
C ALA A 123 9.87 17.65 7.18
N LEU A 124 9.35 16.43 7.26
CA LEU A 124 8.04 16.14 7.85
C LEU A 124 7.97 16.55 9.33
N GLU A 125 8.95 16.20 10.15
CA GLU A 125 9.02 16.61 11.56
C GLU A 125 8.98 18.13 11.70
N THR A 126 9.70 18.84 10.83
CA THR A 126 9.75 20.30 10.81
C THR A 126 8.38 20.87 10.47
N THR A 127 7.74 20.43 9.38
CA THR A 127 6.42 20.94 8.96
C THR A 127 5.32 20.62 9.96
N VAL A 128 5.27 19.37 10.44
CA VAL A 128 4.31 18.95 11.47
C VAL A 128 4.46 19.80 12.73
N SER A 129 5.70 20.02 13.19
CA SER A 129 5.95 20.84 14.38
C SER A 129 5.68 22.33 14.18
N GLN A 130 6.01 22.91 13.02
CA GLN A 130 5.86 24.35 12.77
C GLN A 130 4.40 24.75 12.65
N ASP A 131 3.60 23.90 12.00
CA ASP A 131 2.19 24.17 11.74
C ASP A 131 1.26 23.61 12.82
N GLY A 132 1.80 22.92 13.84
CA GLY A 132 1.04 22.31 14.92
C GLY A 132 0.08 21.21 14.45
N GLN A 133 0.40 20.57 13.32
CA GLN A 133 -0.35 19.45 12.77
C GLN A 133 0.03 18.15 13.51
N ALA A 134 -0.81 17.12 13.39
CA ALA A 134 -0.58 15.83 14.05
C ALA A 134 -0.86 14.65 13.10
N TYR A 135 -0.66 14.86 11.81
CA TYR A 135 -0.91 13.92 10.71
C TYR A 135 0.13 14.15 9.61
N LEU A 136 0.21 13.26 8.62
CA LEU A 136 1.07 13.42 7.45
C LEU A 136 0.49 14.48 6.50
N PRO A 137 1.18 15.61 6.29
CA PRO A 137 0.79 16.56 5.26
C PRO A 137 1.05 15.97 3.87
N CYS A 138 0.28 16.40 2.87
CA CYS A 138 0.55 15.99 1.49
C CYS A 138 1.82 16.66 0.92
N SER A 139 2.22 17.81 1.47
CA SER A 139 3.49 18.47 1.16
C SER A 139 4.53 18.29 2.26
N LEU A 140 5.81 18.13 1.86
CA LEU A 140 6.94 18.09 2.78
C LEU A 140 7.25 19.43 3.47
N PHE A 141 6.77 20.55 2.93
CA PHE A 141 7.18 21.90 3.37
C PHE A 141 6.03 22.89 3.57
N GLN A 142 4.78 22.44 3.45
CA GLN A 142 3.60 23.28 3.62
C GLN A 142 2.49 22.51 4.34
N SER A 143 1.76 23.18 5.24
CA SER A 143 0.49 22.63 5.74
C SER A 143 -0.53 22.41 4.63
N ASP A 144 -1.44 21.48 4.85
CA ASP A 144 -2.54 21.20 3.91
C ASP A 144 -3.51 22.36 3.77
N ALA A 145 -3.54 23.30 4.74
CA ALA A 145 -4.30 24.54 4.62
C ALA A 145 -3.70 25.54 3.62
N ALA A 146 -2.43 25.36 3.24
CA ALA A 146 -1.67 26.24 2.37
C ALA A 146 -1.37 25.64 0.98
N ASN A 147 -1.83 24.41 0.71
CA ASN A 147 -1.61 23.70 -0.54
C ASN A 147 -2.94 23.18 -1.12
N ARG A 148 -2.88 22.36 -2.17
CA ARG A 148 -4.09 21.86 -2.85
C ARG A 148 -4.97 20.94 -2.01
N CYS A 149 -4.42 20.30 -0.98
CA CYS A 149 -5.11 19.33 -0.10
C CYS A 149 -6.01 20.02 0.95
N VAL A 150 -6.20 21.34 0.82
CA VAL A 150 -7.12 22.16 1.62
C VAL A 150 -8.58 21.76 1.41
N ASP A 151 -8.93 21.26 0.23
CA ASP A 151 -10.25 20.71 -0.06
C ASP A 151 -10.36 19.31 0.56
N PRO A 152 -11.30 19.07 1.49
CA PRO A 152 -11.45 17.76 2.11
C PRO A 152 -11.85 16.65 1.12
N GLU A 153 -12.53 16.99 0.01
CA GLU A 153 -12.98 16.01 -0.96
C GLU A 153 -11.94 15.73 -2.08
N ASP A 154 -10.85 16.52 -2.15
CA ASP A 154 -9.69 16.24 -3.01
C ASP A 154 -8.84 15.13 -2.39
N ALA A 155 -8.97 13.91 -2.91
CA ALA A 155 -8.29 12.69 -2.48
C ALA A 155 -6.76 12.79 -2.45
N ASN A 156 -6.16 13.82 -3.02
CA ASN A 156 -4.73 14.08 -2.88
C ASN A 156 -4.28 14.27 -1.41
N TRP A 157 -5.20 14.58 -0.48
CA TRP A 157 -4.89 14.54 0.96
C TRP A 157 -4.40 13.17 1.41
N ALA A 158 -4.82 12.09 0.73
CA ALA A 158 -4.45 10.70 1.03
C ALA A 158 -3.19 10.23 0.29
N SER A 159 -2.58 11.06 -0.56
CA SER A 159 -1.35 10.71 -1.30
C SER A 159 -0.19 10.20 -0.41
N PRO A 160 0.03 10.66 0.83
CA PRO A 160 1.06 10.09 1.70
C PRO A 160 0.79 8.64 2.14
N LEU A 161 -0.43 8.13 1.96
CA LEU A 161 -0.89 6.81 2.41
C LEU A 161 -0.59 5.69 1.38
N GLY A 162 0.43 5.91 0.55
CA GLY A 162 0.91 4.98 -0.47
C GLY A 162 1.60 3.72 0.08
N GLY A 163 2.26 2.98 -0.82
CA GLY A 163 2.74 1.63 -0.53
C GLY A 163 4.01 1.54 0.34
N TRP A 164 4.78 2.63 0.47
CA TRP A 164 6.14 2.59 1.04
C TRP A 164 6.24 1.91 2.40
N ALA A 165 5.42 2.31 3.37
CA ALA A 165 5.54 1.81 4.74
C ALA A 165 5.31 0.29 4.83
N TRP A 166 4.34 -0.22 4.07
CA TRP A 166 4.00 -1.64 4.04
C TRP A 166 4.95 -2.44 3.16
N GLU A 167 5.10 -2.04 1.90
CA GLU A 167 5.86 -2.78 0.91
C GLU A 167 7.36 -2.69 1.12
N GLY A 168 7.87 -1.51 1.49
CA GLY A 168 9.26 -1.34 1.90
C GLY A 168 9.59 -2.25 3.09
N GLY A 169 8.68 -2.34 4.06
CA GLY A 169 8.79 -3.25 5.19
C GLY A 169 8.82 -4.72 4.77
N LEU A 170 7.94 -5.13 3.84
CA LEU A 170 7.95 -6.49 3.29
C LEU A 170 9.25 -6.81 2.54
N LEU A 171 9.87 -5.81 1.89
CA LEU A 171 11.19 -5.96 1.26
C LEU A 171 12.36 -5.95 2.25
N GLY A 172 12.08 -5.74 3.54
CA GLY A 172 13.10 -5.71 4.60
C GLY A 172 13.83 -4.37 4.73
N ALA A 173 13.32 -3.30 4.12
CA ALA A 173 13.86 -1.96 4.32
C ALA A 173 13.54 -1.45 5.74
N PRO A 174 14.43 -0.64 6.36
CA PRO A 174 14.10 0.01 7.61
C PRO A 174 13.04 1.09 7.36
N VAL A 175 11.90 0.97 8.02
CA VAL A 175 10.80 1.94 7.93
C VAL A 175 10.62 2.59 9.31
N SER A 176 10.66 3.92 9.36
CA SER A 176 10.63 4.69 10.62
C SER A 176 10.30 6.15 10.39
N GLY A 177 10.03 6.89 11.48
CA GLY A 177 9.79 8.33 11.45
C GLY A 177 8.33 8.67 11.17
N PRO A 178 8.03 9.96 10.91
CA PRO A 178 6.65 10.44 10.78
C PRO A 178 5.81 9.64 9.78
N GLY A 179 6.41 9.20 8.67
CA GLY A 179 5.74 8.42 7.63
C GLY A 179 5.14 7.08 8.06
N VAL A 180 5.52 6.57 9.24
CA VAL A 180 4.85 5.43 9.89
C VAL A 180 4.09 5.88 11.13
N ASP A 181 4.74 6.72 11.95
CA ASP A 181 4.23 7.13 13.26
C ASP A 181 2.90 7.90 13.17
N LEU A 182 2.61 8.52 12.01
CA LEU A 182 1.44 9.35 11.79
C LEU A 182 0.37 8.72 10.86
N ILE A 183 0.52 7.46 10.43
CA ILE A 183 -0.45 6.80 9.52
C ILE A 183 -1.88 6.85 10.11
N ASP A 184 -2.07 6.32 11.32
CA ASP A 184 -3.39 6.24 11.97
C ASP A 184 -4.00 7.63 12.18
N ALA A 185 -3.16 8.60 12.56
CA ALA A 185 -3.60 9.98 12.77
C ALA A 185 -4.02 10.65 11.45
N THR A 186 -3.42 10.27 10.33
CA THR A 186 -3.74 10.76 8.99
C THR A 186 -5.09 10.21 8.52
N TYR A 187 -5.36 8.91 8.68
CA TYR A 187 -6.71 8.35 8.42
C TYR A 187 -7.77 9.04 9.29
N ALA A 188 -7.51 9.16 10.60
CA ALA A 188 -8.45 9.79 11.54
C ALA A 188 -8.76 11.25 11.16
N TRP A 189 -7.73 12.02 10.77
CA TRP A 189 -7.90 13.41 10.35
C TRP A 189 -8.67 13.53 9.04
N GLY A 190 -8.30 12.76 8.01
CA GLY A 190 -8.94 12.84 6.70
C GLY A 190 -10.40 12.42 6.73
N PHE A 191 -10.71 11.26 7.31
CA PHE A 191 -12.10 10.81 7.46
C PHE A 191 -12.93 11.73 8.37
N ALA A 192 -12.32 12.38 9.37
CA ALA A 192 -13.01 13.38 10.17
C ALA A 192 -13.49 14.59 9.36
N ARG A 193 -12.70 15.01 8.35
CA ARG A 193 -13.05 16.12 7.43
C ARG A 193 -14.12 15.72 6.42
N LEU A 194 -14.17 14.45 6.02
CA LEU A 194 -15.13 13.92 5.05
C LEU A 194 -16.54 13.70 5.62
N ARG A 195 -16.69 13.65 6.95
CA ARG A 195 -18.00 13.40 7.58
C ARG A 195 -19.05 14.43 7.17
N GLY A 196 -20.13 13.93 6.56
CA GLY A 196 -21.25 14.75 6.09
C GLY A 196 -21.03 15.38 4.71
N LEU A 197 -19.85 15.18 4.10
CA LEU A 197 -19.55 15.53 2.72
C LEU A 197 -19.64 14.30 1.82
N LEU A 198 -18.94 13.23 2.19
CA LEU A 198 -18.90 11.98 1.46
C LEU A 198 -19.32 10.78 2.33
N PRO A 199 -19.76 9.66 1.71
CA PRO A 199 -20.03 8.43 2.46
C PRO A 199 -18.77 7.88 3.16
N PRO A 200 -18.92 6.97 4.14
CA PRO A 200 -17.79 6.24 4.71
C PRO A 200 -17.00 5.46 3.64
N ASP A 201 -15.73 5.19 3.94
CA ASP A 201 -14.81 4.38 3.13
C ASP A 201 -14.43 4.92 1.74
N THR A 202 -14.82 6.16 1.41
CA THR A 202 -14.22 6.92 0.31
C THR A 202 -13.23 7.97 0.83
N PHE A 203 -12.13 8.15 0.10
CA PHE A 203 -11.14 9.21 0.31
C PHE A 203 -11.49 10.47 -0.50
N GLY A 204 -12.50 10.40 -1.36
CA GLY A 204 -12.86 11.43 -2.33
C GLY A 204 -12.33 11.15 -3.73
N GLY A 205 -12.43 12.17 -4.58
CA GLY A 205 -11.94 12.19 -5.95
C GLY A 205 -10.98 13.35 -6.17
N TYR A 206 -10.78 13.74 -7.41
CA TYR A 206 -9.93 14.85 -7.84
C TYR A 206 -10.80 16.01 -8.38
N PRO A 207 -10.21 17.21 -8.57
CA PRO A 207 -10.97 18.40 -8.95
C PRO A 207 -11.93 18.20 -10.12
N GLY A 208 -13.20 18.47 -9.86
CA GLY A 208 -14.31 18.35 -10.81
C GLY A 208 -15.20 17.13 -10.59
N ASP A 209 -14.70 16.06 -9.99
CA ASP A 209 -15.42 14.79 -9.79
C ASP A 209 -15.04 14.15 -8.44
N TYR A 210 -15.46 14.77 -7.34
CA TYR A 210 -14.94 14.51 -5.99
C TYR A 210 -15.54 13.31 -5.23
N PHE A 211 -16.43 12.51 -5.83
CA PHE A 211 -17.16 11.49 -5.06
C PHE A 211 -16.27 10.30 -4.66
N SER A 212 -15.44 9.83 -5.59
CA SER A 212 -14.50 8.74 -5.37
C SER A 212 -13.42 8.74 -6.46
N SER A 213 -12.42 7.88 -6.30
CA SER A 213 -11.32 7.71 -7.25
C SER A 213 -11.05 6.24 -7.53
N GLY A 214 -10.38 5.97 -8.65
CA GLY A 214 -9.87 4.64 -8.96
C GLY A 214 -8.83 4.15 -7.94
N TYR A 215 -8.22 5.06 -7.18
CA TYR A 215 -7.21 4.78 -6.16
C TYR A 215 -7.79 4.53 -4.77
N ASN A 216 -9.11 4.65 -4.60
CA ASN A 216 -9.76 4.68 -3.29
C ASN A 216 -9.36 3.50 -2.37
N ALA A 217 -9.32 2.27 -2.89
CA ALA A 217 -8.84 1.12 -2.13
C ALA A 217 -7.32 1.19 -1.86
N ALA A 218 -6.53 1.62 -2.84
CA ALA A 218 -5.06 1.69 -2.75
C ALA A 218 -4.59 2.60 -1.60
N TYR A 219 -5.31 3.68 -1.29
CA TYR A 219 -5.04 4.53 -0.13
C TYR A 219 -5.19 3.81 1.22
N GLY A 220 -5.78 2.62 1.26
CA GLY A 220 -5.81 1.75 2.43
C GLY A 220 -4.52 0.95 2.67
N THR A 221 -3.53 1.03 1.78
CA THR A 221 -2.29 0.22 1.85
C THR A 221 -1.44 0.58 3.07
N ALA A 222 -1.26 1.87 3.36
CA ALA A 222 -0.53 2.31 4.55
C ALA A 222 -1.14 1.78 5.86
N GLY A 223 -2.47 1.58 5.90
CA GLY A 223 -3.17 0.96 7.03
C GLY A 223 -2.65 -0.44 7.38
N LEU A 224 -2.11 -1.20 6.42
CA LEU A 224 -1.44 -2.46 6.70
C LEU A 224 -0.15 -2.25 7.51
N ALA A 225 0.58 -1.15 7.35
CA ALA A 225 1.71 -0.83 8.22
C ALA A 225 1.29 -0.23 9.58
N GLY A 226 0.10 0.36 9.66
CA GLY A 226 -0.42 1.06 10.83
C GLY A 226 -1.06 0.19 11.93
N GLY A 227 -1.78 0.88 12.80
CA GLY A 227 -2.55 0.32 13.90
C GLY A 227 -3.81 -0.43 13.44
N PRO A 228 -4.47 -1.17 14.35
CA PRO A 228 -5.55 -2.09 14.00
C PRO A 228 -6.82 -1.43 13.43
N ALA A 229 -7.06 -0.13 13.67
CA ALA A 229 -8.29 0.54 13.24
C ALA A 229 -8.43 0.60 11.72
N ASP A 230 -7.31 0.82 11.02
CA ASP A 230 -7.30 1.12 9.58
C ASP A 230 -6.69 -0.01 8.73
N ARG A 231 -6.25 -1.12 9.34
CA ARG A 231 -5.76 -2.30 8.62
C ARG A 231 -6.76 -2.86 7.61
N SER A 232 -8.06 -2.75 7.89
CA SER A 232 -9.12 -3.21 6.97
C SER A 232 -9.53 -2.16 5.94
N GLN A 233 -8.97 -0.95 5.97
CA GLN A 233 -9.45 0.17 5.15
C GLN A 233 -9.36 -0.15 3.65
N GLY A 234 -8.32 -0.84 3.19
CA GLY A 234 -8.20 -1.26 1.79
C GLY A 234 -9.38 -2.13 1.33
N ILE A 235 -9.79 -3.11 2.15
CA ILE A 235 -10.95 -3.97 1.85
C ILE A 235 -12.26 -3.18 1.91
N ARG A 236 -12.45 -2.32 2.93
CA ARG A 236 -13.67 -1.53 3.06
C ARG A 236 -13.84 -0.55 1.89
N SER A 237 -12.75 0.12 1.51
CA SER A 237 -12.72 1.03 0.36
C SER A 237 -12.89 0.31 -0.98
N PHE A 238 -12.40 -0.92 -1.12
CA PHE A 238 -12.70 -1.76 -2.30
C PHE A 238 -14.19 -2.11 -2.35
N ALA A 239 -14.79 -2.50 -1.22
CA ALA A 239 -16.22 -2.78 -1.14
C ALA A 239 -17.06 -1.54 -1.50
N PHE A 240 -16.67 -0.36 -1.00
CA PHE A 240 -17.23 0.92 -1.41
C PHE A 240 -17.11 1.12 -2.92
N MET A 241 -15.92 0.91 -3.50
CA MET A 241 -15.71 1.08 -4.94
C MET A 241 -16.65 0.20 -5.78
N ILE A 242 -16.88 -1.05 -5.38
CA ILE A 242 -17.82 -1.95 -6.07
C ILE A 242 -19.25 -1.43 -5.96
N ALA A 243 -19.67 -1.02 -4.75
CA ALA A 243 -21.05 -0.66 -4.46
C ALA A 243 -21.44 0.71 -5.03
N GLU A 244 -20.53 1.69 -4.98
CA GLU A 244 -20.89 3.11 -5.10
C GLU A 244 -20.20 3.82 -6.27
N SER A 245 -19.00 3.38 -6.70
CA SER A 245 -18.21 4.12 -7.71
C SER A 245 -17.83 3.32 -8.96
N GLN A 246 -18.30 2.09 -9.09
CA GLN A 246 -18.07 1.28 -10.29
C GLN A 246 -18.92 1.83 -11.45
N SER A 247 -18.25 2.26 -12.53
CA SER A 247 -18.86 2.89 -13.72
C SER A 247 -19.23 1.89 -14.84
N GLY A 248 -18.90 0.61 -14.65
CA GLY A 248 -19.18 -0.51 -15.53
C GLY A 248 -18.46 -1.78 -15.04
N PRO A 249 -18.67 -2.96 -15.66
CA PRO A 249 -18.05 -4.20 -15.22
C PRO A 249 -16.52 -4.08 -15.14
N ASN A 250 -15.98 -4.13 -13.91
CA ASN A 250 -14.55 -3.91 -13.62
C ASN A 250 -14.00 -2.60 -14.20
N SER A 251 -14.77 -1.51 -14.15
CA SER A 251 -14.37 -0.20 -14.68
C SER A 251 -14.62 0.91 -13.67
N TRP A 252 -13.55 1.63 -13.31
CA TRP A 252 -13.59 2.82 -12.48
C TRP A 252 -12.92 3.98 -13.21
N TRP A 253 -13.46 5.18 -13.03
CA TRP A 253 -12.79 6.41 -13.43
C TRP A 253 -11.59 6.67 -12.52
N GLU A 254 -10.63 7.47 -13.01
CA GLU A 254 -9.58 8.03 -12.15
C GLU A 254 -10.21 8.87 -11.03
N SER A 255 -11.17 9.70 -11.42
CA SER A 255 -12.05 10.47 -10.54
C SER A 255 -13.49 10.28 -10.99
N SER A 256 -14.40 9.87 -10.10
CA SER A 256 -15.80 9.63 -10.45
C SER A 256 -16.71 10.69 -9.85
N GLY A 257 -17.73 11.12 -10.61
CA GLY A 257 -18.84 11.88 -10.07
C GLY A 257 -19.76 11.02 -9.19
N THR A 258 -20.74 11.66 -8.55
CA THR A 258 -21.75 10.97 -7.74
C THR A 258 -22.52 9.95 -8.60
N PRO A 259 -22.76 8.73 -8.09
CA PRO A 259 -23.53 7.73 -8.80
C PRO A 259 -24.96 8.19 -9.05
N THR A 260 -25.50 7.83 -10.22
CA THR A 260 -26.90 8.08 -10.58
C THR A 260 -27.51 6.83 -11.22
N ASN A 261 -28.84 6.80 -11.34
CA ASN A 261 -29.57 5.74 -12.04
C ASN A 261 -29.82 6.08 -13.53
N ASP A 262 -29.20 7.14 -14.05
CA ASP A 262 -29.39 7.63 -15.43
C ASP A 262 -28.47 6.91 -16.44
N GLY A 263 -27.61 6.01 -15.96
CA GLY A 263 -26.62 5.30 -16.76
C GLY A 263 -27.18 4.09 -17.53
N PRO A 264 -26.38 3.52 -18.43
CA PRO A 264 -26.75 2.32 -19.18
C PRO A 264 -26.70 1.03 -18.34
N TRP A 265 -26.19 1.08 -17.11
CA TRP A 265 -25.99 -0.07 -16.22
C TRP A 265 -27.10 -0.18 -15.18
N ILE A 266 -27.46 -1.41 -14.81
CA ILE A 266 -28.46 -1.67 -13.76
C ILE A 266 -27.86 -1.33 -12.40
N GLY A 267 -28.38 -0.30 -11.73
CA GLY A 267 -27.94 0.12 -10.41
C GLY A 267 -27.74 1.63 -10.35
N GLU A 268 -27.12 2.10 -9.28
CA GLU A 268 -26.62 3.48 -9.16
C GLU A 268 -25.11 3.45 -9.47
N HIS A 269 -24.71 4.15 -10.53
CA HIS A 269 -23.33 4.12 -11.03
C HIS A 269 -22.90 5.52 -11.47
N PRO A 270 -21.62 5.89 -11.34
CA PRO A 270 -21.12 7.12 -11.93
C PRO A 270 -21.31 7.11 -13.45
N THR A 271 -22.05 8.09 -13.97
CA THR A 271 -22.26 8.28 -15.42
C THR A 271 -21.20 9.17 -16.06
N SER A 272 -20.43 9.89 -15.23
CA SER A 272 -19.32 10.76 -15.62
C SER A 272 -18.14 10.64 -14.66
N GLY A 273 -16.99 11.10 -15.12
CA GLY A 273 -15.75 11.19 -14.34
C GLY A 273 -14.65 11.87 -15.14
N GLN A 274 -13.51 12.12 -14.49
CA GLN A 274 -12.25 12.53 -15.12
C GLN A 274 -11.29 11.36 -15.30
N GLY A 275 -10.33 11.56 -16.21
CA GLY A 275 -9.27 10.59 -16.50
C GLY A 275 -9.75 9.39 -17.31
N SER A 276 -8.98 8.31 -17.28
CA SER A 276 -9.33 7.08 -17.98
C SER A 276 -10.40 6.27 -17.21
N SER A 277 -11.30 5.58 -17.92
CA SER A 277 -12.09 4.47 -17.37
C SER A 277 -12.09 3.32 -18.40
N PRO A 278 -11.57 2.12 -18.07
CA PRO A 278 -11.00 1.73 -16.77
C PRO A 278 -9.66 2.42 -16.45
N HIS A 279 -9.53 2.88 -15.20
CA HIS A 279 -8.30 3.49 -14.70
C HIS A 279 -7.31 2.45 -14.15
N ALA A 280 -6.37 2.05 -15.01
CA ALA A 280 -5.50 0.90 -14.76
C ALA A 280 -4.58 1.03 -13.54
N TRP A 281 -4.11 2.24 -13.20
CA TRP A 281 -3.20 2.43 -12.06
C TRP A 281 -3.94 2.21 -10.73
N GLY A 282 -5.00 2.98 -10.49
CA GLY A 282 -5.84 2.79 -9.31
C GLY A 282 -6.36 1.35 -9.16
N MET A 283 -6.79 0.71 -10.26
CA MET A 283 -7.21 -0.70 -10.24
C MET A 283 -6.09 -1.66 -9.81
N ALA A 284 -4.87 -1.46 -10.30
CA ALA A 284 -3.73 -2.29 -9.90
C ALA A 284 -3.43 -2.14 -8.40
N GLY A 285 -3.52 -0.92 -7.85
CA GLY A 285 -3.39 -0.67 -6.42
C GLY A 285 -4.52 -1.30 -5.60
N ALA A 286 -5.76 -1.19 -6.08
CA ALA A 286 -6.93 -1.80 -5.46
C ALA A 286 -6.83 -3.33 -5.38
N ASP A 287 -6.46 -3.98 -6.49
CA ASP A 287 -6.28 -5.44 -6.55
C ASP A 287 -5.15 -5.88 -5.61
N LYS A 288 -4.07 -5.10 -5.56
CA LYS A 288 -2.92 -5.40 -4.72
C LYS A 288 -3.23 -5.30 -3.24
N VAL A 289 -3.87 -4.22 -2.78
CA VAL A 289 -4.20 -4.08 -1.35
C VAL A 289 -5.17 -5.17 -0.91
N LEU A 290 -6.14 -5.55 -1.75
CA LEU A 290 -7.06 -6.65 -1.45
C LEU A 290 -6.30 -7.98 -1.23
N LEU A 291 -5.33 -8.28 -2.09
CA LEU A 291 -4.50 -9.46 -1.94
C LEU A 291 -3.61 -9.38 -0.70
N ASP A 292 -2.91 -8.26 -0.48
CA ASP A 292 -2.01 -8.07 0.66
C ASP A 292 -2.75 -8.07 2.01
N SER A 293 -4.01 -7.61 2.04
CA SER A 293 -4.88 -7.72 3.22
C SER A 293 -5.15 -9.18 3.62
N ILE A 294 -5.22 -10.10 2.66
CA ILE A 294 -5.47 -11.54 2.91
C ILE A 294 -4.16 -12.30 3.12
N ALA A 295 -3.16 -12.08 2.26
CA ALA A 295 -1.86 -12.73 2.33
C ALA A 295 -0.76 -11.88 1.69
N ALA A 296 0.35 -11.69 2.40
CA ALA A 296 1.53 -10.98 1.91
C ALA A 296 2.81 -11.78 2.18
N GLN A 297 3.77 -11.72 1.27
CA GLN A 297 5.05 -12.43 1.37
C GLN A 297 6.17 -11.42 1.61
N ALA A 298 6.83 -11.51 2.76
CA ALA A 298 8.05 -10.76 3.03
C ALA A 298 9.28 -11.41 2.36
N ALA A 299 10.28 -10.60 2.06
CA ALA A 299 11.55 -10.99 1.44
C ALA A 299 12.36 -11.95 2.32
N ASP A 300 12.18 -11.90 3.65
CA ASP A 300 12.79 -12.84 4.60
C ASP A 300 12.12 -14.24 4.62
N GLY A 301 11.09 -14.43 3.80
CA GLY A 301 10.32 -15.66 3.70
C GLY A 301 9.08 -15.72 4.58
N ALA A 302 8.84 -14.75 5.46
CA ALA A 302 7.62 -14.73 6.26
C ALA A 302 6.36 -14.55 5.39
N LEU A 303 5.34 -15.35 5.65
CA LEU A 303 4.00 -15.22 5.08
C LEU A 303 3.08 -14.59 6.12
N VAL A 304 2.71 -13.34 5.91
CA VAL A 304 1.69 -12.65 6.71
C VAL A 304 0.32 -13.02 6.16
N VAL A 305 -0.62 -13.39 7.05
CA VAL A 305 -1.94 -13.89 6.66
C VAL A 305 -3.02 -13.18 7.47
N GLY A 306 -3.98 -12.57 6.78
CA GLY A 306 -5.19 -11.99 7.35
C GLY A 306 -5.08 -10.53 7.80
N ARG A 307 -3.92 -9.91 7.68
CA ARG A 307 -3.62 -8.64 8.38
C ARG A 307 -4.63 -7.52 8.15
N GLY A 308 -5.25 -7.45 6.97
CA GLY A 308 -6.30 -6.48 6.64
C GLY A 308 -7.71 -7.06 6.52
N VAL A 309 -7.92 -8.32 6.93
CA VAL A 309 -9.25 -8.96 6.87
C VAL A 309 -10.15 -8.39 7.96
N PRO A 310 -11.29 -7.75 7.61
CA PRO A 310 -12.19 -7.18 8.60
C PRO A 310 -12.93 -8.26 9.38
N SER A 311 -13.25 -7.93 10.63
CA SER A 311 -13.99 -8.78 11.56
C SER A 311 -15.37 -9.17 11.02
N SER A 312 -16.00 -8.25 10.27
CA SER A 312 -17.32 -8.44 9.65
C SER A 312 -17.37 -9.60 8.65
N TRP A 313 -16.25 -9.95 8.00
CA TRP A 313 -16.18 -11.08 7.08
C TRP A 313 -16.07 -12.43 7.79
N LEU A 314 -15.66 -12.44 9.06
CA LEU A 314 -15.36 -13.66 9.81
C LEU A 314 -16.45 -14.03 10.84
N GLY A 315 -17.41 -13.14 11.14
CA GLY A 315 -18.43 -13.37 12.17
C GLY A 315 -19.18 -14.72 12.04
N GLN A 316 -19.50 -15.13 10.81
CA GLN A 316 -19.95 -16.49 10.42
C GLN A 316 -19.49 -16.87 9.01
N GLY A 317 -18.38 -16.29 8.57
CA GLY A 317 -17.87 -16.41 7.21
C GLY A 317 -16.48 -17.00 7.15
N SER A 318 -15.99 -17.08 5.92
CA SER A 318 -14.62 -17.49 5.62
C SER A 318 -14.07 -16.70 4.47
N VAL A 319 -12.78 -16.40 4.53
CA VAL A 319 -12.01 -15.77 3.45
C VAL A 319 -10.82 -16.66 3.11
N GLY A 320 -10.38 -16.64 1.86
CA GLY A 320 -9.18 -17.33 1.48
C GLY A 320 -8.71 -16.98 0.09
N VAL A 321 -7.43 -17.27 -0.15
CA VAL A 321 -6.80 -17.20 -1.47
C VAL A 321 -6.19 -18.55 -1.78
N THR A 322 -6.32 -18.99 -3.02
CA THR A 322 -5.71 -20.23 -3.52
C THR A 322 -4.69 -19.92 -4.60
N GLY A 323 -3.63 -20.73 -4.67
CA GLY A 323 -2.57 -20.54 -5.65
C GLY A 323 -1.78 -19.24 -5.47
N PHE A 324 -1.78 -18.64 -4.28
CA PHE A 324 -1.03 -17.42 -3.97
C PHE A 324 0.47 -17.67 -4.21
N PRO A 325 1.13 -16.89 -5.09
CA PRO A 325 2.55 -17.07 -5.33
C PRO A 325 3.35 -16.65 -4.10
N THR A 326 4.24 -17.53 -3.64
CA THR A 326 5.25 -17.26 -2.61
C THR A 326 6.62 -17.20 -3.27
N GLN A 327 7.71 -17.43 -2.54
CA GLN A 327 9.05 -17.28 -3.10
C GLN A 327 9.48 -18.43 -4.01
N ASP A 328 10.29 -18.11 -5.01
CA ASP A 328 10.94 -19.04 -5.93
C ASP A 328 9.96 -20.01 -6.64
N GLY A 329 8.85 -19.47 -7.14
CA GLY A 329 7.86 -20.20 -7.94
C GLY A 329 6.91 -21.07 -7.12
N ARG A 330 7.03 -21.07 -5.78
CA ARG A 330 6.14 -21.82 -4.89
C ARG A 330 4.75 -21.16 -4.80
N ARG A 331 3.78 -21.95 -4.35
CA ARG A 331 2.41 -21.50 -4.14
C ARG A 331 1.84 -22.06 -2.85
N VAL A 332 0.98 -21.26 -2.22
CA VAL A 332 0.21 -21.64 -1.04
C VAL A 332 -1.27 -21.36 -1.25
N ALA A 333 -2.10 -21.99 -0.43
CA ALA A 333 -3.45 -21.51 -0.19
C ALA A 333 -3.64 -21.27 1.29
N VAL A 334 -4.34 -20.19 1.62
CA VAL A 334 -4.72 -19.83 2.98
C VAL A 334 -6.23 -19.71 3.06
N HIS A 335 -6.79 -20.23 4.15
CA HIS A 335 -8.21 -20.15 4.43
C HIS A 335 -8.41 -19.77 5.89
N ILE A 336 -9.07 -18.66 6.12
CA ILE A 336 -9.43 -18.15 7.44
C ILE A 336 -10.94 -18.33 7.59
N SER A 337 -11.35 -18.98 8.66
CA SER A 337 -12.77 -19.17 9.00
C SER A 337 -13.03 -18.69 10.42
N GLY A 338 -14.06 -17.89 10.63
CA GLY A 338 -14.46 -17.44 11.96
C GLY A 338 -15.79 -18.01 12.41
N GLY A 339 -16.00 -17.99 13.73
CA GLY A 339 -17.25 -18.41 14.35
C GLY A 339 -17.29 -18.05 15.83
N GLY A 340 -18.13 -17.09 16.20
CA GLY A 340 -18.28 -16.63 17.59
C GLY A 340 -17.00 -16.00 18.14
N ALA A 341 -16.33 -16.69 19.07
CA ALA A 341 -15.05 -16.27 19.66
C ALA A 341 -13.87 -17.14 19.19
N SER A 342 -14.02 -17.82 18.05
CA SER A 342 -13.00 -18.71 17.49
C SER A 342 -12.69 -18.30 16.06
N VAL A 343 -11.41 -18.26 15.72
CA VAL A 343 -10.93 -18.07 14.35
C VAL A 343 -9.90 -19.14 14.04
N ALA A 344 -10.07 -19.83 12.91
CA ALA A 344 -9.14 -20.84 12.44
C ALA A 344 -8.45 -20.40 11.16
N LEU A 345 -7.17 -20.73 11.03
CA LEU A 345 -6.39 -20.64 9.81
C LEU A 345 -5.99 -22.04 9.36
N VAL A 346 -6.19 -22.33 8.08
CA VAL A 346 -5.63 -23.49 7.38
C VAL A 346 -4.70 -22.99 6.28
N VAL A 347 -3.47 -23.52 6.26
CA VAL A 347 -2.45 -23.25 5.25
C VAL A 347 -2.13 -24.55 4.52
N SER A 348 -2.16 -24.52 3.19
CA SER A 348 -1.73 -25.63 2.33
C SER A 348 -0.67 -25.17 1.33
N GLY A 349 0.10 -26.13 0.80
CA GLY A 349 1.30 -25.85 0.01
C GLY A 349 2.56 -25.74 0.87
N ASP A 350 3.57 -25.04 0.33
CA ASP A 350 4.91 -24.94 0.91
C ASP A 350 5.30 -23.47 1.17
N PRO A 351 4.91 -22.89 2.32
CA PRO A 351 5.39 -21.57 2.70
C PRO A 351 6.90 -21.61 2.95
N THR A 352 7.62 -20.60 2.47
CA THR A 352 9.10 -20.56 2.49
C THR A 352 9.70 -20.14 3.82
N GLY A 353 8.89 -19.56 4.70
CA GLY A 353 9.30 -19.14 6.03
C GLY A 353 8.17 -19.25 7.05
N ARG A 354 8.28 -18.44 8.11
CA ARG A 354 7.30 -18.41 9.20
C ARG A 354 5.94 -17.95 8.68
N VAL A 355 4.87 -18.54 9.18
CA VAL A 355 3.52 -18.02 8.94
C VAL A 355 3.12 -17.15 10.13
N LEU A 356 2.80 -15.90 9.86
CA LEU A 356 2.31 -14.92 10.82
C LEU A 356 0.81 -14.76 10.59
N PHE A 357 0.01 -15.32 11.50
CA PHE A 357 -1.44 -15.17 11.43
C PHE A 357 -1.86 -13.95 12.24
N GLU A 358 -2.32 -12.94 11.53
CA GLU A 358 -2.60 -11.61 12.06
C GLU A 358 -3.99 -11.20 11.63
N LEU A 359 -4.78 -10.65 12.54
CA LEU A 359 -6.08 -10.03 12.23
C LEU A 359 -6.20 -8.73 13.03
N PRO A 360 -6.91 -7.71 12.51
CA PRO A 360 -7.26 -6.53 13.30
C PRO A 360 -7.93 -6.93 14.63
N ALA A 361 -8.83 -7.92 14.59
CA ALA A 361 -9.54 -8.46 15.75
C ALA A 361 -8.67 -9.20 16.78
N PHE A 362 -7.39 -9.46 16.49
CA PHE A 362 -6.49 -10.17 17.40
C PHE A 362 -5.78 -9.23 18.38
N VAL A 363 -5.61 -7.95 18.03
CA VAL A 363 -4.91 -6.98 18.88
C VAL A 363 -5.60 -6.92 20.25
N GLU A 364 -4.85 -7.23 21.29
CA GLU A 364 -5.25 -7.30 22.70
C GLU A 364 -6.44 -8.24 23.02
N ASN A 365 -6.85 -9.10 22.07
CA ASN A 365 -8.07 -9.90 22.17
C ASN A 365 -7.83 -11.42 22.12
N ILE A 366 -6.58 -11.88 21.94
CA ILE A 366 -6.26 -13.32 21.94
C ILE A 366 -6.35 -13.89 23.37
N ALA A 367 -7.22 -14.88 23.59
CA ALA A 367 -7.29 -15.64 24.84
C ALA A 367 -6.37 -16.86 24.83
N ALA A 368 -6.30 -17.57 23.70
CA ALA A 368 -5.44 -18.74 23.51
C ALA A 368 -5.22 -19.04 22.02
N ALA A 369 -4.14 -19.75 21.69
CA ALA A 369 -3.92 -20.34 20.37
C ALA A 369 -3.58 -21.83 20.52
N SER A 370 -4.13 -22.68 19.64
CA SER A 370 -3.89 -24.13 19.67
C SER A 370 -2.45 -24.52 19.36
N SER A 371 -1.70 -23.64 18.69
CA SER A 371 -0.27 -23.76 18.41
C SER A 371 0.33 -22.39 18.10
N GLY A 372 1.65 -22.31 18.07
CA GLY A 372 2.37 -21.07 17.79
C GLY A 372 2.79 -20.29 19.04
N THR A 373 3.30 -19.09 18.81
CA THR A 373 3.60 -18.08 19.83
C THR A 373 2.69 -16.87 19.61
N VAL A 374 2.12 -16.34 20.69
CA VAL A 374 1.19 -15.21 20.66
C VAL A 374 1.93 -13.94 21.05
N ASP A 375 1.76 -12.90 20.25
CA ASP A 375 2.02 -11.52 20.62
C ASP A 375 0.68 -10.78 20.63
N GLU A 376 0.19 -10.50 21.85
CA GLU A 376 -1.11 -9.85 22.03
C GLU A 376 -1.09 -8.38 21.63
N GLN A 377 0.06 -7.70 21.78
CA GLN A 377 0.16 -6.28 21.50
C GLN A 377 0.05 -6.01 19.99
N THR A 378 0.67 -6.86 19.18
CA THR A 378 0.61 -6.73 17.71
C THR A 378 -0.55 -7.49 17.07
N GLY A 379 -1.20 -8.38 17.84
CA GLY A 379 -2.27 -9.25 17.36
C GLY A 379 -1.75 -10.38 16.47
N THR A 380 -0.57 -10.92 16.78
CA THR A 380 0.14 -11.88 15.93
C THR A 380 0.19 -13.26 16.56
N VAL A 381 -0.14 -14.29 15.77
CA VAL A 381 0.13 -15.69 16.11
C VAL A 381 1.17 -16.24 15.13
N ALA A 382 2.41 -16.39 15.59
CA ALA A 382 3.49 -16.99 14.82
C ALA A 382 3.38 -18.52 14.88
N LEU A 383 3.03 -19.17 13.77
CA LEU A 383 2.86 -20.63 13.72
C LEU A 383 4.21 -21.33 13.92
N ARG A 384 4.19 -22.48 14.62
CA ARG A 384 5.36 -23.36 14.68
C ARG A 384 5.63 -23.99 13.31
N ALA A 385 6.89 -24.29 13.01
CA ALA A 385 7.27 -24.98 11.79
C ALA A 385 6.47 -26.28 11.58
N GLY A 386 6.00 -26.52 10.36
CA GLY A 386 5.20 -27.69 9.99
C GLY A 386 3.73 -27.64 10.40
N VAL A 387 3.30 -26.67 11.21
CA VAL A 387 1.88 -26.50 11.54
C VAL A 387 1.14 -25.93 10.33
N ARG A 388 0.06 -26.60 9.93
CA ARG A 388 -0.79 -26.22 8.80
C ARG A 388 -2.19 -25.76 9.22
N GLN A 389 -2.52 -25.91 10.49
CA GLN A 389 -3.79 -25.46 11.04
C GLN A 389 -3.57 -24.90 12.45
N VAL A 390 -4.14 -23.73 12.71
CA VAL A 390 -4.19 -23.11 14.04
C VAL A 390 -5.60 -22.60 14.30
N THR A 391 -6.01 -22.67 15.56
CA THR A 391 -7.25 -22.06 16.04
C THR A 391 -6.90 -21.09 17.14
N VAL A 392 -7.40 -19.86 17.00
CA VAL A 392 -7.23 -18.76 17.94
C VAL A 392 -8.58 -18.53 18.62
N THR A 393 -8.59 -18.64 19.94
CA THR A 393 -9.74 -18.31 20.78
C THR A 393 -9.60 -16.87 21.24
N LEU A 394 -10.67 -16.09 21.11
CA LEU A 394 -10.72 -14.68 21.47
C LEU A 394 -11.38 -14.47 22.84
N ARG A 395 -11.00 -13.40 23.54
CA ARG A 395 -11.63 -12.96 24.80
C ARG A 395 -13.01 -12.38 24.54
N HIS A 396 -13.12 -11.60 23.48
CA HIS A 396 -14.34 -11.00 22.98
C HIS A 396 -14.64 -11.55 21.58
N ARG A 397 -15.93 -11.75 21.31
CA ARG A 397 -16.39 -12.22 19.99
C ARG A 397 -15.97 -11.21 18.92
N LEU A 398 -15.84 -11.69 17.69
CA LEU A 398 -15.68 -10.82 16.53
C LEU A 398 -16.81 -9.79 16.53
N ALA A 399 -16.45 -8.51 16.68
CA ALA A 399 -17.39 -7.41 16.62
C ALA A 399 -17.65 -7.05 15.15
N SER A 400 -18.81 -6.47 14.86
CA SER A 400 -18.97 -5.69 13.63
C SER A 400 -18.09 -4.45 13.75
N GLU A 401 -17.19 -4.24 12.79
CA GLU A 401 -16.51 -2.95 12.64
C GLU A 401 -17.56 -1.86 12.30
N PRO A 402 -17.42 -0.64 12.85
CA PRO A 402 -18.35 0.46 12.60
C PRO A 402 -18.36 0.93 11.15
#